data_AF-A0A937B9X1-F1
#
_entry.id   AF-A0A937B9X1-F1
#
_cell.length_a   1.000
_cell.length_b   1.000
_cell.length_c   1.000
_cell.angle_alpha   90.00
_cell.angle_beta   90.00
_cell.angle_gamma   90.00
#
_symmetry.space_group_name_H-M   'P 1'
#
loop_
_entity.id
_entity.type
_entity.pdbx_description
1 polymer ?
#
loop_
_entity_poly.entity_id
_entity_poly.type
_entity_poly.pdbx_seq_one_letter_code
_entity_poly.pdbx_strand_id
1 'polypeptide(L)'
;MKQKKAAVILIYIVLFFSAFSSCGERKNPATDPVIIAFNSYLDSLARVSPVPDPGDPAAQTAALLENINGIRQDTFQFFNSEGYNIETYIHNGNIYPGLIGKILKDRSEAPEQLHADTLGTGYICYSWKNDKDPHVSSACYLVGKPTATHVIIFSTRLPRDSTFEHTFADLLVQEKLPARLFSDHEVDSIRFGSRYIRLGNVCKWQGANNIQCSGKGQINWSEFRDMQRAVQMLRDHILSGSSSLGIIEKTLVVPVLFEGSPARALRVDYKIRIPRLLLGGSNRIRAYYVAAPVRGRYIACIMSHYDDEAKEGSLPPLLSEVMRLE
;
A
#
# COMPACT_ATOMS: atom_id res chain seq x y z
N MET A 1 20.46 27.17 -2.69
CA MET A 1 19.13 27.65 -2.23
C MET A 1 17.95 27.09 -3.06
N LYS A 2 18.05 25.90 -3.66
CA LYS A 2 16.98 25.24 -4.44
C LYS A 2 16.99 23.71 -4.22
N GLN A 3 16.77 23.25 -2.99
CA GLN A 3 16.62 21.81 -2.69
C GLN A 3 15.54 21.50 -1.65
N LYS A 4 14.78 22.50 -1.19
CA LYS A 4 13.72 22.33 -0.18
C LYS A 4 12.32 22.09 -0.76
N LYS A 5 12.17 21.95 -2.09
CA LYS A 5 10.86 21.78 -2.73
C LYS A 5 10.48 20.33 -3.06
N ALA A 6 11.42 19.38 -3.02
CA ALA A 6 11.11 17.96 -3.28
C ALA A 6 10.53 17.23 -2.04
N ALA A 7 10.84 17.70 -0.83
CA ALA A 7 10.34 17.10 0.42
C ALA A 7 8.85 17.40 0.72
N VAL A 8 8.17 18.18 -0.12
CA VAL A 8 6.78 18.59 0.08
C VAL A 8 5.78 17.67 -0.64
N ILE A 9 6.24 16.79 -1.54
CA ILE A 9 5.35 15.91 -2.31
C ILE A 9 5.15 14.54 -1.65
N LEU A 10 6.07 14.09 -0.79
CA LEU A 10 5.94 12.81 -0.08
C LEU A 10 5.09 12.86 1.21
N ILE A 11 4.65 14.07 1.60
CA ILE A 11 3.88 14.32 2.81
C ILE A 11 2.40 13.93 2.64
N TYR A 12 1.90 13.72 1.42
CA TYR A 12 0.49 13.35 1.19
C TYR A 12 0.18 11.85 1.33
N ILE A 13 1.19 10.97 1.40
CA ILE A 13 0.97 9.51 1.46
C ILE A 13 0.70 9.04 2.91
N VAL A 14 1.02 9.86 3.92
CA VAL A 14 0.89 9.50 5.34
C VAL A 14 -0.03 10.45 6.13
N LEU A 15 -0.37 11.63 5.62
CA LEU A 15 -1.03 12.69 6.40
C LEU A 15 -2.52 12.91 6.13
N PHE A 16 -3.26 11.88 5.72
CA PHE A 16 -4.73 11.89 5.92
C PHE A 16 -5.18 11.16 7.19
N PHE A 17 -4.25 10.66 8.01
CA PHE A 17 -4.57 9.64 9.03
C PHE A 17 -4.02 9.86 10.43
N SER A 18 -3.43 11.02 10.73
CA SER A 18 -2.90 11.29 12.08
C SER A 18 -3.17 12.73 12.51
N ALA A 19 -4.25 12.90 13.30
CA ALA A 19 -4.38 13.83 14.44
C ALA A 19 -5.82 14.36 14.59
N PHE A 20 -6.71 13.59 15.19
CA PHE A 20 -7.83 14.14 15.98
C PHE A 20 -8.14 13.19 17.15
N SER A 21 -7.47 13.41 18.27
CA SER A 21 -7.88 12.87 19.56
C SER A 21 -8.90 13.82 20.18
N SER A 22 -10.17 13.43 20.22
CA SER A 22 -11.18 14.03 21.11
C SER A 22 -12.43 13.14 21.22
N CYS A 23 -12.95 13.13 22.45
CA CYS A 23 -14.02 12.32 23.05
C CYS A 23 -15.24 12.08 22.15
N GLY A 24 -15.37 10.83 21.72
CA GLY A 24 -16.62 10.21 21.26
C GLY A 24 -16.37 8.71 21.27
N GLU A 25 -17.33 7.92 21.75
CA GLU A 25 -17.20 6.46 21.85
C GLU A 25 -16.73 5.87 20.52
N ARG A 26 -15.48 5.41 20.49
CA ARG A 26 -14.96 4.67 19.34
C ARG A 26 -15.55 3.26 19.43
N LYS A 27 -16.41 2.89 18.49
CA LYS A 27 -16.76 1.47 18.31
C LYS A 27 -15.46 0.72 17.97
N ASN A 28 -15.12 -0.27 18.78
CA ASN A 28 -13.97 -1.13 18.51
C ASN A 28 -14.32 -2.01 17.28
N PRO A 29 -13.62 -1.87 16.14
CA PRO A 29 -13.91 -2.66 14.95
C PRO A 29 -13.72 -4.15 15.18
N ALA A 30 -12.84 -4.54 16.11
CA ALA A 30 -12.59 -5.93 16.45
C ALA A 30 -13.81 -6.63 17.06
N THR A 31 -14.78 -5.87 17.59
CA THR A 31 -16.00 -6.40 18.20
C THR A 31 -17.24 -6.22 17.31
N ASP A 32 -17.10 -5.64 16.12
CA ASP A 32 -18.24 -5.47 15.20
C ASP A 32 -18.60 -6.82 14.56
N PRO A 33 -19.84 -7.32 14.71
CA PRO A 33 -20.24 -8.64 14.21
C PRO A 33 -20.14 -8.76 12.68
N VAL A 34 -20.28 -7.65 11.94
CA VAL A 34 -20.14 -7.64 10.48
C VAL A 34 -18.67 -7.79 10.10
N ILE A 35 -17.77 -7.13 10.83
CA ILE A 35 -16.32 -7.27 10.62
C ILE A 35 -15.87 -8.68 11.00
N ILE A 36 -16.39 -9.26 12.08
CA ILE A 36 -16.11 -10.64 12.47
C ILE A 36 -16.56 -11.62 11.37
N ALA A 37 -17.79 -11.48 10.86
CA ALA A 37 -18.30 -12.32 9.78
C ALA A 37 -17.46 -12.18 8.49
N PHE A 38 -17.02 -10.96 8.16
CA PHE A 38 -16.12 -10.73 7.04
C PHE A 38 -14.75 -11.39 7.26
N ASN A 39 -14.19 -11.29 8.47
CA ASN A 39 -12.94 -11.95 8.81
C ASN A 39 -13.04 -13.47 8.68
N SER A 40 -14.16 -14.08 9.08
CA SER A 40 -14.42 -15.50 8.88
C SER A 40 -14.50 -15.88 7.39
N TYR A 41 -15.08 -15.01 6.55
CA TYR A 41 -15.03 -15.19 5.10
C TYR A 41 -13.58 -15.13 4.58
N LEU A 42 -12.77 -14.16 5.01
CA LEU A 42 -11.37 -14.09 4.62
C LEU A 42 -10.57 -15.32 5.06
N ASP A 43 -10.85 -15.88 6.25
CA ASP A 43 -10.24 -17.14 6.71
C ASP A 43 -10.62 -18.33 5.82
N SER A 44 -11.81 -18.32 5.22
CA SER A 44 -12.20 -19.36 4.26
C SER A 44 -11.40 -19.27 2.96
N LEU A 45 -11.09 -18.06 2.48
CA LEU A 45 -10.27 -17.87 1.28
C LEU A 45 -8.82 -18.30 1.50
N ALA A 46 -8.26 -17.96 2.67
CA ALA A 46 -6.90 -18.30 3.05
C ALA A 46 -6.67 -19.81 3.17
N ARG A 47 -7.70 -20.59 3.55
CA ARG A 47 -7.60 -22.05 3.72
C ARG A 47 -7.60 -22.86 2.43
N VAL A 48 -8.18 -22.33 1.36
CA VAL A 48 -8.35 -23.04 0.08
C VAL A 48 -7.27 -22.68 -0.93
N SER A 49 -6.38 -21.75 -0.57
CA SER A 49 -5.34 -21.23 -1.47
C SER A 49 -4.08 -22.10 -1.41
N PRO A 50 -3.57 -22.61 -2.55
CA PRO A 50 -2.30 -23.33 -2.57
C PRO A 50 -1.16 -22.43 -2.10
N VAL A 51 -0.36 -22.93 -1.16
CA VAL A 51 0.92 -22.30 -0.79
C VAL A 51 1.88 -22.53 -1.97
N PRO A 52 2.57 -21.50 -2.49
CA PRO A 52 3.57 -21.68 -3.53
C PRO A 52 4.62 -22.72 -3.09
N ASP A 53 4.89 -23.72 -3.94
CA ASP A 53 5.93 -24.73 -3.70
C ASP A 53 7.31 -24.04 -3.62
N PRO A 54 8.08 -24.22 -2.53
CA PRO A 54 9.37 -23.58 -2.34
C PRO A 54 10.50 -24.11 -3.25
N GLY A 55 10.26 -25.12 -4.10
CA GLY A 55 11.32 -25.90 -4.76
C GLY A 55 12.25 -25.22 -5.78
N ASP A 56 11.87 -24.08 -6.40
CA ASP A 56 12.70 -23.41 -7.42
C ASP A 56 12.87 -21.89 -7.18
N PRO A 57 14.08 -21.43 -6.79
CA PRO A 57 14.39 -20.01 -6.62
C PRO A 57 14.17 -19.15 -7.87
N ALA A 58 14.33 -19.71 -9.08
CA ALA A 58 14.11 -18.99 -10.33
C ALA A 58 12.61 -18.75 -10.55
N ALA A 59 11.77 -19.77 -10.33
CA ALA A 59 10.32 -19.63 -10.35
C ALA A 59 9.81 -18.64 -9.30
N GLN A 60 10.38 -18.65 -8.08
CA GLN A 60 10.05 -17.68 -7.04
C GLN A 60 10.40 -16.24 -7.43
N THR A 61 11.56 -16.04 -8.06
CA THR A 61 11.98 -14.73 -8.58
C THR A 61 11.07 -14.25 -9.71
N ALA A 62 10.70 -15.14 -10.63
CA ALA A 62 9.76 -14.81 -11.70
C ALA A 62 8.39 -14.41 -11.15
N ALA A 63 7.84 -15.19 -10.21
CA ALA A 63 6.57 -14.88 -9.55
C ALA A 63 6.62 -13.55 -8.76
N LEU A 64 7.76 -13.25 -8.14
CA LEU A 64 8.00 -11.97 -7.48
C LEU A 64 7.93 -10.79 -8.46
N LEU A 65 8.65 -10.88 -9.59
CA LEU A 65 8.68 -9.82 -10.60
C LEU A 65 7.30 -9.50 -11.17
N GLU A 66 6.41 -10.49 -11.20
CA GLU A 66 5.03 -10.32 -11.65
C GLU A 66 4.19 -9.45 -10.71
N ASN A 67 4.46 -9.48 -9.40
CA ASN A 67 3.69 -8.74 -8.38
C ASN A 67 4.25 -7.34 -8.09
N ILE A 68 5.40 -6.98 -8.68
CA ILE A 68 6.01 -5.66 -8.51
C ILE A 68 5.42 -4.68 -9.51
N ASN A 69 4.94 -3.55 -9.01
CA ASN A 69 4.62 -2.37 -9.80
C ASN A 69 5.41 -1.19 -9.25
N GLY A 70 6.00 -0.39 -10.14
CA GLY A 70 6.82 0.75 -9.81
C GLY A 70 6.38 2.03 -10.52
N ILE A 71 6.76 3.17 -9.95
CA ILE A 71 6.63 4.51 -10.55
C ILE A 71 7.97 5.20 -10.41
N ARG A 72 8.40 5.92 -11.45
CA ARG A 72 9.63 6.71 -11.43
C ARG A 72 9.32 8.20 -11.33
N GLN A 73 9.98 8.89 -10.41
CA GLN A 73 9.90 10.34 -10.22
C GLN A 73 11.29 10.90 -10.01
N ASP A 74 11.87 11.49 -11.05
CA ASP A 74 13.23 12.04 -11.03
C ASP A 74 14.26 11.02 -10.50
N THR A 75 14.86 11.29 -9.34
CA THR A 75 15.85 10.45 -8.66
C THR A 75 15.25 9.42 -7.70
N PHE A 76 13.92 9.44 -7.53
CA PHE A 76 13.17 8.53 -6.66
C PHE A 76 12.44 7.49 -7.51
N GLN A 77 12.36 6.27 -6.97
CA GLN A 77 11.50 5.23 -7.49
C GLN A 77 10.67 4.67 -6.34
N PHE A 78 9.41 4.45 -6.62
CA PHE A 78 8.45 3.91 -5.66
C PHE A 78 7.93 2.60 -6.19
N PHE A 79 7.83 1.58 -5.35
CA PHE A 79 7.26 0.29 -5.71
C PHE A 79 6.23 -0.17 -4.68
N ASN A 80 5.34 -1.05 -5.13
CA ASN A 80 4.44 -1.79 -4.26
C ASN A 80 4.42 -3.27 -4.69
N SER A 81 4.53 -4.16 -3.70
CA SER A 81 4.51 -5.61 -3.87
C SER A 81 4.41 -6.29 -2.51
N GLU A 82 3.68 -7.40 -2.40
CA GLU A 82 3.63 -8.25 -1.19
C GLU A 82 3.28 -7.49 0.11
N GLY A 83 2.49 -6.41 -0.01
CA GLY A 83 2.07 -5.55 1.11
C GLY A 83 3.15 -4.58 1.58
N TYR A 84 4.22 -4.40 0.81
CA TYR A 84 5.24 -3.37 1.03
C TYR A 84 4.98 -2.14 0.16
N ASN A 85 5.20 -0.97 0.76
CA ASN A 85 5.58 0.23 0.03
C ASN A 85 7.10 0.34 0.07
N ILE A 86 7.72 0.48 -1.10
CA ILE A 86 9.17 0.49 -1.25
C ILE A 86 9.57 1.81 -1.89
N GLU A 87 10.51 2.50 -1.28
CA GLU A 87 11.09 3.73 -1.79
C GLU A 87 12.58 3.52 -2.03
N THR A 88 13.08 4.04 -3.14
CA THR A 88 14.50 3.99 -3.42
C THR A 88 15.01 5.25 -4.08
N TYR A 89 16.24 5.63 -3.73
CA TYR A 89 16.94 6.78 -4.31
C TYR A 89 18.45 6.62 -4.14
N ILE A 90 19.19 7.47 -4.84
CA ILE A 90 20.65 7.55 -4.73
C ILE A 90 21.03 8.73 -3.84
N HIS A 91 21.77 8.43 -2.76
CA HIS A 91 22.40 9.41 -1.91
C HIS A 91 23.82 9.71 -2.43
N ASN A 92 24.15 10.99 -2.63
CA ASN A 92 25.50 11.38 -3.02
C ASN A 92 26.45 11.27 -1.82
N GLY A 93 27.46 10.41 -1.93
CA GLY A 93 28.41 10.10 -0.87
C GLY A 93 28.33 8.67 -0.35
N ASN A 94 29.40 8.27 0.35
CA ASN A 94 29.55 6.93 0.92
C ASN A 94 28.78 6.78 2.23
N ILE A 95 28.58 5.54 2.66
CA ILE A 95 27.94 5.25 3.95
C ILE A 95 28.82 5.75 5.10
N TYR A 96 28.20 6.42 6.09
CA TYR A 96 28.87 6.91 7.29
C TYR A 96 27.97 6.70 8.53
N PRO A 97 28.52 6.67 9.76
CA PRO A 97 27.79 6.31 10.99
C PRO A 97 26.52 7.12 11.30
N GLY A 98 26.36 8.32 10.74
CA GLY A 98 25.19 9.18 10.92
C GLY A 98 24.19 9.18 9.76
N LEU A 99 24.43 8.40 8.70
CA LEU A 99 23.60 8.45 7.48
C LEU A 99 22.16 8.03 7.78
N ILE A 100 21.96 6.91 8.49
CA ILE A 100 20.61 6.44 8.84
C ILE A 100 19.86 7.46 9.70
N GLY A 101 20.54 8.10 10.67
CA GLY A 101 19.93 9.14 11.49
C GLY A 101 19.48 10.36 10.67
N LYS A 102 20.25 10.73 9.64
CA LYS A 102 19.87 11.77 8.67
C LYS A 102 18.64 11.35 7.86
N ILE A 103 18.63 10.13 7.33
CA ILE A 103 17.51 9.59 6.54
C ILE A 103 16.21 9.60 7.37
N LEU A 104 16.26 9.08 8.60
CA LEU A 104 15.10 9.05 9.50
C LEU A 104 14.61 10.46 9.84
N LYS A 105 15.53 11.39 10.11
CA LYS A 105 15.20 12.79 10.38
C LYS A 105 14.52 13.47 9.19
N ASP A 106 15.04 13.27 7.98
CA ASP A 106 14.47 13.85 6.75
C ASP A 106 13.04 13.33 6.48
N ARG A 107 12.72 12.13 6.98
CA ARG A 107 11.39 11.50 6.93
C ARG A 107 10.49 11.83 8.12
N SER A 108 10.98 12.58 9.10
CA SER A 108 10.27 12.83 10.37
C SER A 108 9.84 11.54 11.08
N GLU A 109 10.65 10.48 10.94
CA GLU A 109 10.47 9.19 11.59
C GLU A 109 11.40 9.11 12.81
N ALA A 110 10.83 8.76 13.96
CA ALA A 110 11.60 8.43 15.15
C ALA A 110 11.43 6.93 15.42
N PRO A 111 12.48 6.11 15.24
CA PRO A 111 12.36 4.68 15.49
C PRO A 111 12.17 4.43 16.99
N GLU A 112 11.20 3.59 17.36
CA GLU A 112 11.09 3.09 18.74
C GLU A 112 12.32 2.23 19.08
N GLN A 113 12.73 1.40 18.13
CA GLN A 113 13.91 0.54 18.20
C GLN A 113 14.60 0.54 16.84
N LEU A 114 15.92 0.66 16.83
CA LEU A 114 16.73 0.57 15.63
C LEU A 114 17.65 -0.65 15.73
N HIS A 115 17.44 -1.64 14.87
CA HIS A 115 18.29 -2.82 14.77
C HIS A 115 19.15 -2.73 13.52
N ALA A 116 20.45 -3.01 13.64
CA ALA A 116 21.38 -3.05 12.52
C ALA A 116 21.85 -4.48 12.27
N ASP A 117 21.79 -4.90 11.01
CA ASP A 117 22.27 -6.21 10.55
C ASP A 117 23.19 -6.04 9.34
N THR A 118 24.25 -6.85 9.26
CA THR A 118 25.17 -6.90 8.13
C THR A 118 24.89 -8.16 7.35
N LEU A 119 24.18 -8.01 6.23
CA LEU A 119 23.88 -9.15 5.36
C LEU A 119 25.13 -9.45 4.51
N GLY A 120 25.45 -10.74 4.33
CA GLY A 120 26.70 -11.27 3.76
C GLY A 120 27.06 -10.83 2.33
N THR A 121 26.35 -9.86 1.77
CA THR A 121 26.47 -9.33 0.41
C THR A 121 26.75 -7.81 0.37
N GLY A 122 27.19 -7.22 1.49
CA GLY A 122 27.64 -5.82 1.52
C GLY A 122 26.53 -4.79 1.74
N TYR A 123 25.37 -5.25 2.23
CA TYR A 123 24.28 -4.39 2.70
C TYR A 123 24.49 -4.04 4.17
N ILE A 124 24.16 -2.80 4.52
CA ILE A 124 23.86 -2.45 5.92
C ILE A 124 22.34 -2.30 6.01
N CYS A 125 21.70 -3.20 6.74
CA CYS A 125 20.27 -3.18 6.97
C CYS A 125 19.96 -2.56 8.33
N TYR A 126 19.09 -1.57 8.34
CA TYR A 126 18.49 -1.02 9.55
C TYR A 126 17.01 -1.35 9.58
N SER A 127 16.44 -1.71 10.74
CA SER A 127 14.99 -1.89 10.86
C SER A 127 14.42 -1.28 12.11
N TRP A 128 13.18 -0.80 12.00
CA TRP A 128 12.48 -0.12 13.09
C TRP A 128 10.96 -0.26 12.99
N LYS A 129 10.29 -0.01 14.12
CA LYS A 129 8.86 0.31 14.15
C LYS A 129 8.67 1.81 14.20
N ASN A 130 7.64 2.30 13.52
CA ASN A 130 7.28 3.71 13.52
C ASN A 130 6.63 4.07 14.87
N ASP A 131 7.09 5.13 15.53
CA ASP A 131 6.57 5.60 16.81
C ASP A 131 5.14 6.15 16.74
N LYS A 132 4.80 6.82 15.63
CA LYS A 132 3.47 7.41 15.38
C LYS A 132 2.46 6.38 14.91
N ASP A 133 2.92 5.33 14.24
CA ASP A 133 2.09 4.20 13.79
C ASP A 133 2.81 2.87 14.07
N PRO A 134 2.69 2.32 15.30
CA PRO A 134 3.40 1.11 15.71
C PRO A 134 2.99 -0.14 14.92
N HIS A 135 1.94 -0.04 14.10
CA HIS A 135 1.55 -1.10 13.16
C HIS A 135 2.42 -1.10 11.90
N VAL A 136 3.19 -0.05 11.63
CA VAL A 136 4.11 0.01 10.49
C VAL A 136 5.51 -0.40 10.94
N SER A 137 6.01 -1.45 10.33
CA SER A 137 7.40 -1.88 10.42
C SER A 137 8.15 -1.45 9.17
N SER A 138 9.38 -0.98 9.35
CA SER A 138 10.23 -0.51 8.25
C SER A 138 11.64 -1.10 8.29
N ALA A 139 12.26 -1.14 7.13
CA ALA A 139 13.65 -1.53 6.94
C ALA A 139 14.33 -0.61 5.92
N CYS A 140 15.61 -0.33 6.11
CA CYS A 140 16.43 0.49 5.22
C CYS A 140 17.71 -0.28 4.90
N TYR A 141 17.90 -0.59 3.62
CA TYR A 141 19.09 -1.23 3.08
C TYR A 141 19.95 -0.13 2.46
N LEU A 142 21.17 0.00 2.96
CA LEU A 142 22.19 0.89 2.42
C LEU A 142 23.21 0.08 1.64
N VAL A 143 23.44 0.48 0.39
CA VAL A 143 24.36 -0.20 -0.52
C VAL A 143 25.41 0.78 -1.01
N GLY A 144 26.67 0.53 -0.65
CA GLY A 144 27.78 1.34 -1.10
C GLY A 144 27.99 1.19 -2.61
N LYS A 145 28.14 2.33 -3.29
CA LYS A 145 28.70 2.47 -4.65
C LYS A 145 29.98 3.33 -4.52
N PRO A 146 30.89 3.34 -5.51
CA PRO A 146 32.18 4.03 -5.38
C PRO A 146 32.12 5.50 -4.93
N THR A 147 31.06 6.22 -5.30
CA THR A 147 30.88 7.66 -4.98
C THR A 147 29.48 7.99 -4.44
N ALA A 148 28.67 6.98 -4.14
CA ALA A 148 27.26 7.14 -3.80
C ALA A 148 26.77 5.99 -2.94
N THR A 149 25.59 6.15 -2.36
CA THR A 149 24.91 5.10 -1.60
C THR A 149 23.52 4.90 -2.20
N HIS A 150 23.20 3.68 -2.59
CA HIS A 150 21.83 3.31 -2.93
C HIS A 150 21.06 3.11 -1.63
N VAL A 151 19.98 3.84 -1.45
CA VAL A 151 19.06 3.72 -0.32
C VAL A 151 17.80 3.00 -0.77
N ILE A 152 17.40 1.96 -0.04
CA ILE A 152 16.18 1.18 -0.31
C ILE A 152 15.42 1.06 1.00
N ILE A 153 14.22 1.63 1.06
CA ILE A 153 13.39 1.68 2.26
C ILE A 153 12.13 0.85 2.00
N PHE A 154 11.90 -0.12 2.85
CA PHE A 154 10.72 -0.96 2.87
C PHE A 154 9.84 -0.52 4.04
N SER A 155 8.54 -0.37 3.81
CA SER A 155 7.56 -0.13 4.87
C SER A 155 6.35 -1.04 4.66
N THR A 156 5.91 -1.71 5.71
CA THR A 156 4.76 -2.62 5.66
C THR A 156 4.01 -2.63 6.99
N ARG A 157 2.71 -2.94 6.94
CA ARG A 157 1.91 -3.25 8.14
C ARG A 157 1.89 -4.74 8.47
N LEU A 158 2.41 -5.57 7.57
CA LEU A 158 2.53 -7.01 7.75
C LEU A 158 3.80 -7.36 8.52
N PRO A 159 3.91 -8.61 9.04
CA PRO A 159 5.20 -9.16 9.41
C PRO A 159 6.19 -9.06 8.24
N ARG A 160 7.40 -8.59 8.55
CA ARG A 160 8.48 -8.45 7.58
C ARG A 160 8.88 -9.81 7.02
N ASP A 161 9.05 -9.86 5.71
CA ASP A 161 9.64 -10.96 4.96
C ASP A 161 11.04 -10.52 4.49
N SER A 162 12.05 -10.81 5.29
CA SER A 162 13.44 -10.46 4.98
C SER A 162 13.97 -11.15 3.72
N THR A 163 13.42 -12.32 3.36
CA THR A 163 13.78 -13.04 2.13
C THR A 163 13.31 -12.25 0.92
N PHE A 164 12.07 -11.77 0.93
CA PHE A 164 11.56 -10.86 -0.09
C PHE A 164 12.38 -9.58 -0.17
N GLU A 165 12.62 -8.93 0.97
CA GLU A 165 13.36 -7.65 1.02
C GLU A 165 14.76 -7.79 0.41
N HIS A 166 15.48 -8.85 0.77
CA HIS A 166 16.81 -9.14 0.23
C HIS A 166 16.79 -9.41 -1.26
N THR A 167 15.85 -10.27 -1.71
CA THR A 167 15.70 -10.61 -3.14
C THR A 167 15.37 -9.36 -3.96
N PHE A 168 14.49 -8.50 -3.47
CA PHE A 168 14.15 -7.24 -4.13
C PHE A 168 15.37 -6.31 -4.21
N ALA A 169 16.10 -6.15 -3.10
CA ALA A 169 17.30 -5.32 -3.04
C ALA A 169 18.37 -5.79 -4.03
N ASP A 170 18.62 -7.11 -4.10
CA ASP A 170 19.53 -7.72 -5.06
C ASP A 170 19.11 -7.44 -6.51
N LEU A 171 17.83 -7.66 -6.85
CA LEU A 171 17.31 -7.38 -8.18
C LEU A 171 17.49 -5.91 -8.58
N LEU A 172 17.28 -4.98 -7.64
CA LEU A 172 17.42 -3.55 -7.88
C LEU A 172 18.90 -3.16 -8.08
N VAL A 173 19.79 -3.60 -7.18
CA VAL A 173 21.22 -3.24 -7.19
C VAL A 173 21.95 -3.83 -8.38
N GLN A 174 21.52 -5.01 -8.83
CA GLN A 174 22.04 -5.71 -10.02
C GLN A 174 21.35 -5.25 -11.31
N GLU A 175 20.47 -4.25 -11.26
CA GLU A 175 19.77 -3.69 -12.42
C GLU A 175 18.94 -4.74 -13.20
N LYS A 176 18.40 -5.75 -12.49
CA LYS A 176 17.61 -6.85 -13.05
C LYS A 176 16.10 -6.59 -13.05
N LEU A 177 15.64 -5.44 -12.57
CA LEU A 177 14.23 -5.06 -12.65
C LEU A 177 13.87 -4.63 -14.09
N PRO A 178 12.96 -5.33 -14.78
CA PRO A 178 12.63 -5.00 -16.15
C PRO A 178 11.84 -3.69 -16.25
N ALA A 179 12.06 -2.93 -17.33
CA ALA A 179 11.42 -1.63 -17.55
C ALA A 179 9.88 -1.69 -17.51
N ARG A 180 9.28 -2.83 -17.89
CA ARG A 180 7.82 -3.08 -17.87
C ARG A 180 7.17 -2.97 -16.48
N LEU A 181 7.96 -2.99 -15.40
CA LEU A 181 7.44 -2.82 -14.04
C LEU A 181 7.15 -1.35 -13.72
N PHE A 182 7.76 -0.42 -14.46
CA PHE A 182 7.58 1.00 -14.23
C PHE A 182 6.39 1.52 -15.03
N SER A 183 5.50 2.21 -14.34
CA SER A 183 4.48 3.05 -14.95
C SER A 183 5.02 4.45 -15.15
N ASP A 184 4.47 5.15 -16.15
CA ASP A 184 4.78 6.55 -16.39
C ASP A 184 4.28 7.43 -15.22
N HIS A 185 4.94 8.58 -15.06
CA HIS A 185 4.56 9.56 -14.05
C HIS A 185 3.17 10.15 -14.32
N GLU A 186 2.86 10.40 -15.59
CA GLU A 186 1.52 10.78 -16.01
C GLU A 186 0.64 9.53 -16.04
N VAL A 187 -0.47 9.57 -15.31
CA VAL A 187 -1.39 8.44 -15.24
C VAL A 187 -2.25 8.43 -16.50
N ASP A 188 -1.83 7.69 -17.52
CA ASP A 188 -2.69 7.36 -18.66
C ASP A 188 -3.45 6.04 -18.43
N SER A 189 -2.79 5.12 -17.73
CA SER A 189 -3.19 3.75 -17.51
C SER A 189 -2.49 3.17 -16.28
N ILE A 190 -3.03 2.07 -15.77
CA ILE A 190 -2.42 1.29 -14.69
C ILE A 190 -2.40 -0.19 -15.01
N ARG A 191 -1.41 -0.90 -14.47
CA ARG A 191 -1.40 -2.36 -14.43
C ARG A 191 -2.09 -2.85 -13.16
N PHE A 192 -3.29 -3.40 -13.29
CA PHE A 192 -4.06 -3.94 -12.17
C PHE A 192 -4.26 -5.45 -12.38
N GLY A 193 -3.63 -6.27 -11.52
CA GLY A 193 -3.81 -7.72 -11.56
C GLY A 193 -3.47 -8.32 -12.92
N SER A 194 -2.36 -7.94 -13.55
CA SER A 194 -1.94 -8.41 -14.89
C SER A 194 -2.68 -7.86 -16.12
N ARG A 195 -3.59 -6.88 -15.99
CA ARG A 195 -4.16 -6.18 -17.16
C ARG A 195 -3.98 -4.68 -17.05
N TYR A 196 -4.04 -3.99 -18.19
CA TYR A 196 -4.02 -2.53 -18.23
C TYR A 196 -5.44 -1.96 -18.17
N ILE A 197 -5.63 -0.93 -17.34
CA ILE A 197 -6.85 -0.12 -17.25
C ILE A 197 -6.50 1.28 -17.72
N ARG A 198 -7.22 1.80 -18.73
CA ARG A 198 -7.03 3.18 -19.19
C ARG A 198 -7.83 4.13 -18.30
N LEU A 199 -7.16 5.11 -17.72
CA LEU A 199 -7.76 6.02 -16.73
C LEU A 199 -7.93 7.45 -17.26
N GLY A 200 -7.11 7.83 -18.24
CA GLY A 200 -7.04 9.20 -18.75
C GLY A 200 -6.41 10.17 -17.75
N ASN A 201 -6.30 11.44 -18.14
CA ASN A 201 -5.48 12.46 -17.46
C ASN A 201 -6.06 13.03 -16.15
N VAL A 202 -7.18 12.51 -15.65
CA VAL A 202 -7.83 13.04 -14.42
C VAL A 202 -7.32 12.37 -13.14
N CYS A 203 -6.54 11.31 -13.28
CA CYS A 203 -6.05 10.49 -12.19
C CYS A 203 -4.62 10.88 -11.81
N LYS A 204 -4.28 10.67 -10.54
CA LYS A 204 -2.95 10.96 -10.01
C LYS A 204 -2.49 9.83 -9.12
N TRP A 205 -1.20 9.52 -9.22
CA TRP A 205 -0.52 8.65 -8.28
C TRP A 205 -0.53 9.27 -6.88
N GLN A 206 -1.00 8.49 -5.91
CA GLN A 206 -0.84 8.72 -4.47
C GLN A 206 0.21 7.77 -3.88
N GLY A 207 0.89 7.00 -4.72
CA GLY A 207 1.85 5.96 -4.37
C GLY A 207 1.83 4.85 -5.41
N ALA A 208 2.83 3.97 -5.40
CA ALA A 208 2.80 2.76 -6.22
C ALA A 208 1.56 1.92 -5.85
N ASN A 209 0.79 1.50 -6.85
CA ASN A 209 -0.51 0.85 -6.68
C ASN A 209 -1.54 1.65 -5.87
N ASN A 210 -1.45 2.98 -5.86
CA ASN A 210 -2.44 3.85 -5.23
C ASN A 210 -2.80 5.01 -6.17
N ILE A 211 -4.00 4.97 -6.73
CA ILE A 211 -4.50 5.95 -7.68
C ILE A 211 -5.73 6.63 -7.12
N GLN A 212 -5.74 7.96 -7.17
CA GLN A 212 -6.93 8.77 -6.93
C GLN A 212 -7.33 9.52 -8.20
N CYS A 213 -8.61 9.45 -8.55
CA CYS A 213 -9.19 10.17 -9.68
C CYS A 213 -10.24 11.15 -9.14
N SER A 214 -10.05 12.45 -9.38
CA SER A 214 -10.96 13.47 -8.85
C SER A 214 -12.39 13.24 -9.32
N GLY A 215 -13.34 13.13 -8.39
CA GLY A 215 -14.75 12.88 -8.69
C GLY A 215 -15.07 11.45 -9.14
N LYS A 216 -14.09 10.53 -9.09
CA LYS A 216 -14.22 9.16 -9.62
C LYS A 216 -13.75 8.09 -8.64
N GLY A 217 -13.37 8.46 -7.42
CA GLY A 217 -12.88 7.56 -6.38
C GLY A 217 -11.37 7.30 -6.41
N GLN A 218 -10.95 6.37 -5.53
CA GLN A 218 -9.57 5.97 -5.30
C GLN A 218 -9.48 4.46 -5.18
N ILE A 219 -8.38 3.89 -5.70
CA ILE A 219 -8.03 2.48 -5.53
C ILE A 219 -6.61 2.37 -4.99
N ASN A 220 -6.44 1.56 -3.96
CA ASN A 220 -5.16 1.17 -3.39
C ASN A 220 -5.11 -0.36 -3.36
N TRP A 221 -4.10 -0.96 -3.95
CA TRP A 221 -3.99 -2.42 -4.00
C TRP A 221 -2.57 -2.90 -3.77
N SER A 222 -2.46 -4.18 -3.43
CA SER A 222 -1.20 -4.91 -3.49
C SER A 222 -1.45 -6.29 -4.04
N GLU A 223 -0.46 -6.80 -4.77
CA GLU A 223 -0.45 -8.13 -5.35
C GLU A 223 0.44 -9.05 -4.49
N PHE A 224 -0.01 -10.29 -4.31
CA PHE A 224 0.58 -11.27 -3.41
C PHE A 224 0.68 -12.63 -4.06
N ARG A 225 1.77 -13.34 -3.74
CA ARG A 225 1.91 -14.78 -4.01
C ARG A 225 1.09 -15.64 -3.04
N ASP A 226 0.80 -15.10 -1.86
CA ASP A 226 0.12 -15.81 -0.77
C ASP A 226 -1.18 -15.09 -0.35
N MET A 227 -2.29 -15.83 -0.39
CA MET A 227 -3.60 -15.33 0.01
C MET A 227 -3.65 -14.98 1.51
N GLN A 228 -2.88 -15.67 2.35
CA GLN A 228 -2.86 -15.38 3.79
C GLN A 228 -2.31 -13.97 4.04
N ARG A 229 -1.23 -13.59 3.36
CA ARG A 229 -0.69 -12.22 3.42
C ARG A 229 -1.66 -11.18 2.86
N ALA A 230 -2.35 -11.47 1.75
CA ALA A 230 -3.36 -10.57 1.18
C ALA A 230 -4.52 -10.31 2.18
N VAL A 231 -5.03 -11.38 2.80
CA VAL A 231 -6.06 -11.31 3.85
C VAL A 231 -5.58 -10.54 5.06
N GLN A 232 -4.35 -10.81 5.52
CA GLN A 232 -3.77 -10.13 6.67
C GLN A 232 -3.64 -8.62 6.42
N MET A 233 -3.25 -8.20 5.21
CA MET A 233 -3.15 -6.78 4.85
C MET A 233 -4.50 -6.07 5.02
N LEU A 234 -5.59 -6.68 4.54
CA LEU A 234 -6.91 -6.10 4.70
C LEU A 234 -7.33 -6.01 6.17
N ARG A 235 -7.08 -7.05 6.96
CA ARG A 235 -7.40 -7.04 8.39
C ARG A 235 -6.70 -5.91 9.12
N ASP A 236 -5.39 -5.80 8.90
CA ASP A 236 -4.60 -4.77 9.54
C ASP A 236 -5.07 -3.38 9.11
N HIS A 237 -5.45 -3.19 7.84
CA HIS A 237 -6.06 -1.94 7.37
C HIS A 237 -7.44 -1.64 7.98
N ILE A 238 -8.32 -2.63 8.10
CA ILE A 238 -9.66 -2.45 8.69
C ILE A 238 -9.54 -2.07 10.17
N LEU A 239 -8.68 -2.78 10.91
CA LEU A 239 -8.49 -2.55 12.34
C LEU A 239 -7.83 -1.19 12.61
N SER A 240 -6.79 -0.84 11.84
CA SER A 240 -6.03 0.41 12.05
C SER A 240 -6.68 1.67 11.46
N GLY A 241 -7.33 1.57 10.29
CA GLY A 241 -7.91 2.71 9.56
C GLY A 241 -9.28 3.17 10.08
N SER A 242 -9.98 2.33 10.84
CA SER A 242 -11.30 2.60 11.41
C SER A 242 -11.38 3.86 12.29
N SER A 243 -10.28 4.24 12.94
CA SER A 243 -10.26 5.28 13.98
C SER A 243 -9.79 6.65 13.48
N SER A 244 -9.18 6.69 12.29
CA SER A 244 -8.42 7.84 11.78
C SER A 244 -9.10 8.56 10.61
N LEU A 245 -10.00 7.91 9.86
CA LEU A 245 -10.83 8.57 8.82
C LEU A 245 -12.00 9.37 9.39
N GLY A 246 -12.52 8.97 10.54
CA GLY A 246 -13.74 9.54 11.09
C GLY A 246 -14.56 8.54 11.89
N ILE A 247 -15.87 8.76 11.93
CA ILE A 247 -16.81 7.90 12.65
C ILE A 247 -17.39 6.88 11.66
N ILE A 248 -17.35 5.59 12.00
CA ILE A 248 -18.04 4.55 11.23
C ILE A 248 -19.55 4.73 11.43
N GLU A 249 -20.27 5.08 10.36
CA GLU A 249 -21.74 5.18 10.37
C GLU A 249 -22.38 3.84 10.04
N LYS A 250 -21.78 3.04 9.15
CA LYS A 250 -22.34 1.77 8.68
C LYS A 250 -21.26 0.79 8.25
N THR A 251 -21.46 -0.49 8.55
CA THR A 251 -20.64 -1.61 8.10
C THR A 251 -21.54 -2.67 7.47
N LEU A 252 -21.20 -3.17 6.28
CA LEU A 252 -21.93 -4.23 5.58
C LEU A 252 -20.96 -5.17 4.87
N VAL A 253 -21.33 -6.45 4.74
CA VAL A 253 -20.72 -7.34 3.75
C VAL A 253 -21.63 -7.38 2.53
N VAL A 254 -21.09 -7.08 1.36
CA VAL A 254 -21.84 -7.05 0.10
C VAL A 254 -21.27 -8.06 -0.90
N PRO A 255 -22.13 -8.80 -1.63
CA PRO A 255 -21.70 -9.60 -2.76
C PRO A 255 -21.23 -8.69 -3.90
N VAL A 256 -20.16 -9.08 -4.57
CA VAL A 256 -19.57 -8.31 -5.67
C VAL A 256 -19.02 -9.24 -6.75
N LEU A 257 -18.96 -8.72 -7.98
CA LEU A 257 -18.08 -9.28 -9.01
C LEU A 257 -16.80 -8.45 -9.06
N PHE A 258 -15.69 -9.01 -8.58
CA PHE A 258 -14.38 -8.35 -8.56
C PHE A 258 -13.48 -8.99 -9.63
N GLU A 259 -13.02 -8.18 -10.59
CA GLU A 259 -12.30 -8.64 -11.79
C GLU A 259 -13.03 -9.76 -12.55
N GLY A 260 -14.37 -9.73 -12.50
CA GLY A 260 -15.26 -10.72 -13.14
C GLY A 260 -15.52 -11.97 -12.31
N SER A 261 -14.89 -12.11 -11.14
CA SER A 261 -15.05 -13.26 -10.25
C SER A 261 -15.97 -12.93 -9.07
N PRO A 262 -16.89 -13.84 -8.67
CA PRO A 262 -17.67 -13.67 -7.46
C PRO A 262 -16.78 -13.54 -6.21
N ALA A 263 -17.01 -12.50 -5.42
CA ALA A 263 -16.31 -12.23 -4.18
C ALA A 263 -17.24 -11.55 -3.16
N ARG A 264 -16.73 -11.28 -1.96
CA ARG A 264 -17.41 -10.42 -0.99
C ARG A 264 -16.52 -9.24 -0.64
N ALA A 265 -17.12 -8.07 -0.56
CA ALA A 265 -16.47 -6.86 -0.08
C ALA A 265 -17.04 -6.45 1.28
N LEU A 266 -16.16 -6.01 2.19
CA LEU A 266 -16.59 -5.24 3.36
C LEU A 266 -16.79 -3.79 2.93
N ARG A 267 -18.00 -3.30 3.01
CA ARG A 267 -18.34 -1.89 2.84
C ARG A 267 -18.34 -1.20 4.20
N VAL A 268 -17.62 -0.10 4.31
CA VAL A 268 -17.60 0.77 5.49
C VAL A 268 -17.92 2.19 5.07
N ASP A 269 -18.98 2.78 5.63
CA ASP A 269 -19.36 4.18 5.43
C ASP A 269 -18.81 5.00 6.61
N TYR A 270 -17.90 5.93 6.32
CA TYR A 270 -17.28 6.84 7.27
C TYR A 270 -17.87 8.24 7.17
N LYS A 271 -18.07 8.89 8.32
CA LYS A 271 -18.29 10.33 8.42
C LYS A 271 -17.02 11.02 8.91
N ILE A 272 -16.39 11.79 8.03
CA ILE A 272 -15.24 12.62 8.35
C ILE A 272 -15.68 13.74 9.30
N ARG A 273 -14.89 13.97 10.35
CA ARG A 273 -15.15 15.01 11.37
C ARG A 273 -14.85 16.44 10.90
N ILE A 274 -14.43 16.61 9.65
CA ILE A 274 -14.12 17.91 9.05
C ILE A 274 -15.42 18.50 8.46
N PRO A 275 -15.75 19.78 8.75
CA PRO A 275 -16.90 20.45 8.14
C PRO A 275 -16.86 20.42 6.61
N ARG A 276 -18.00 20.13 5.97
CA ARG A 276 -18.15 20.08 4.50
C ARG A 276 -17.63 21.33 3.79
N LEU A 277 -17.82 22.50 4.40
CA LEU A 277 -17.38 23.78 3.85
C LEU A 277 -15.86 23.83 3.60
N LEU A 278 -15.06 23.11 4.39
CA LEU A 278 -13.61 23.03 4.22
C LEU A 278 -13.17 21.97 3.20
N LEU A 279 -14.01 20.96 2.95
CA LEU A 279 -13.72 19.87 2.00
C LEU A 279 -14.18 20.20 0.58
N GLY A 280 -15.04 21.19 0.39
CA GLY A 280 -15.57 21.56 -0.92
C GLY A 280 -16.48 20.49 -1.54
N GLY A 281 -17.02 19.58 -0.72
CA GLY A 281 -17.82 18.43 -1.14
C GLY A 281 -18.35 17.64 0.05
N SER A 282 -18.69 16.36 -0.17
CA SER A 282 -19.13 15.50 0.90
C SER A 282 -18.07 15.28 1.99
N ASN A 283 -18.54 15.11 3.22
CA ASN A 283 -17.74 14.67 4.36
C ASN A 283 -17.99 13.19 4.69
N ARG A 284 -18.53 12.42 3.74
CA ARG A 284 -18.75 11.00 3.87
C ARG A 284 -17.96 10.24 2.83
N ILE A 285 -17.24 9.22 3.29
CA ILE A 285 -16.48 8.31 2.44
C ILE A 285 -17.07 6.92 2.57
N ARG A 286 -17.32 6.28 1.44
CA ARG A 286 -17.62 4.86 1.37
C ARG A 286 -16.36 4.11 0.93
N ALA A 287 -15.93 3.16 1.74
CA ALA A 287 -14.79 2.30 1.45
C ALA A 287 -15.23 0.85 1.25
N TYR A 288 -14.55 0.15 0.35
CA TYR A 288 -14.72 -1.27 0.06
C TYR A 288 -13.39 -1.98 0.24
N TYR A 289 -13.38 -3.06 1.01
CA TYR A 289 -12.23 -3.93 1.22
C TYR A 289 -12.51 -5.28 0.59
N VAL A 290 -11.67 -5.72 -0.34
CA VAL A 290 -11.85 -6.98 -1.07
C VAL A 290 -10.52 -7.69 -1.25
N ALA A 291 -10.52 -9.00 -1.00
CA ALA A 291 -9.41 -9.88 -1.35
C ALA A 291 -9.92 -11.01 -2.24
N ALA A 292 -9.22 -11.28 -3.34
CA ALA A 292 -9.62 -12.31 -4.29
C ALA A 292 -8.44 -12.86 -5.10
N PRO A 293 -8.52 -14.12 -5.57
CA PRO A 293 -7.66 -14.60 -6.63
C PRO A 293 -8.03 -13.92 -7.96
N VAL A 294 -7.03 -13.36 -8.64
CA VAL A 294 -7.18 -12.70 -9.93
C VAL A 294 -6.03 -13.15 -10.81
N ARG A 295 -6.33 -13.87 -11.91
CA ARG A 295 -5.34 -14.22 -12.96
C ARG A 295 -4.00 -14.77 -12.42
N GLY A 296 -4.08 -15.77 -11.53
CA GLY A 296 -2.91 -16.50 -11.02
C GLY A 296 -2.16 -15.84 -9.86
N ARG A 297 -2.72 -14.78 -9.26
CA ARG A 297 -2.18 -14.12 -8.05
C ARG A 297 -3.30 -13.71 -7.12
N TYR A 298 -2.96 -13.25 -5.92
CA TYR A 298 -3.92 -12.74 -4.94
C TYR A 298 -3.83 -11.23 -4.87
N ILE A 299 -4.98 -10.56 -4.86
CA ILE A 299 -5.05 -9.10 -4.74
C ILE A 299 -5.77 -8.77 -3.45
N ALA A 300 -5.16 -7.91 -2.63
CA ALA A 300 -5.86 -7.17 -1.60
C ALA A 300 -6.10 -5.75 -2.12
N CYS A 301 -7.35 -5.31 -2.18
CA CYS A 301 -7.72 -4.01 -2.71
C CYS A 301 -8.63 -3.27 -1.74
N ILE A 302 -8.30 -1.99 -1.54
CA ILE A 302 -9.05 -1.01 -0.77
C ILE A 302 -9.47 0.05 -1.76
N MET A 303 -10.77 0.24 -1.89
CA MET A 303 -11.36 1.22 -2.79
C MET A 303 -12.18 2.21 -1.98
N SER A 304 -12.15 3.48 -2.35
CA SER A 304 -12.93 4.49 -1.64
C SER A 304 -13.45 5.57 -2.57
N HIS A 305 -14.55 6.20 -2.19
CA HIS A 305 -15.11 7.34 -2.88
C HIS A 305 -15.96 8.18 -1.92
N TYR A 306 -16.17 9.45 -2.26
CA TYR A 306 -17.13 10.28 -1.55
C TYR A 306 -18.57 9.90 -1.93
N ASP A 307 -19.53 10.04 -1.02
CA ASP A 307 -20.91 9.60 -1.25
C ASP A 307 -21.65 10.39 -2.35
N ASP A 308 -21.11 11.53 -2.78
CA ASP A 308 -21.59 12.35 -3.90
C ASP A 308 -20.97 11.97 -5.26
N GLU A 309 -19.96 11.09 -5.29
CA GLU A 309 -19.30 10.62 -6.52
C GLU A 309 -20.05 9.47 -7.22
N ALA A 310 -21.06 8.89 -6.57
CA ALA A 310 -21.87 7.82 -7.14
C ALA A 310 -23.31 7.87 -6.62
N LYS A 311 -24.27 7.43 -7.44
CA LYS A 311 -25.65 7.22 -6.96
C LYS A 311 -25.68 6.08 -5.96
N GLU A 312 -26.62 6.10 -5.02
CA GLU A 312 -26.79 5.00 -4.08
C GLU A 312 -27.00 3.68 -4.83
N GLY A 313 -26.26 2.64 -4.45
CA GLY A 313 -26.26 1.34 -5.14
C GLY A 313 -25.41 1.29 -6.41
N SER A 314 -24.63 2.33 -6.73
CA SER A 314 -23.67 2.33 -7.84
C SER A 314 -22.24 2.57 -7.36
N LEU A 315 -21.27 2.30 -8.22
CA LEU A 315 -19.86 2.61 -8.01
C LEU A 315 -19.45 3.75 -8.93
N PRO A 316 -18.51 4.62 -8.52
CA PRO A 316 -17.94 5.62 -9.40
C PRO A 316 -17.11 4.96 -10.51
N PRO A 317 -16.77 5.70 -11.59
CA PRO A 317 -16.13 5.11 -12.77
C PRO A 317 -14.86 4.31 -12.48
N LEU A 318 -13.93 4.82 -11.65
CA LEU A 318 -12.68 4.11 -11.36
C LEU A 318 -12.93 2.75 -10.69
N LEU A 319 -13.85 2.71 -9.74
CA LEU A 319 -14.17 1.48 -9.01
C LEU A 319 -14.91 0.48 -9.90
N SER A 320 -15.74 1.00 -10.82
CA SER A 320 -16.49 0.19 -11.79
C SER A 320 -15.60 -0.54 -12.79
N GLU A 321 -14.36 -0.10 -12.98
CA GLU A 321 -13.36 -0.79 -13.81
C GLU A 321 -12.97 -2.16 -13.25
N VAL A 322 -13.02 -2.33 -11.91
CA VAL A 322 -12.51 -3.53 -11.22
C VAL A 322 -13.56 -4.26 -10.40
N MET A 323 -14.70 -3.62 -10.09
CA MET A 323 -15.74 -4.19 -9.23
C MET A 323 -17.15 -3.83 -9.74
N ARG A 324 -18.11 -4.74 -9.54
CA ARG A 324 -19.55 -4.48 -9.67
C ARG A 324 -20.27 -4.92 -8.41
N LEU A 325 -21.30 -4.19 -8.00
CA LEU A 325 -22.19 -4.57 -6.91
C LEU A 325 -23.25 -5.54 -7.43
N GLU A 326 -23.55 -6.59 -6.66
CA GLU A 326 -24.66 -7.52 -6.91
C GLU A 326 -25.87 -7.22 -6.02
#